data_AF-A0A076N7X1-F1
#
_entry.id   AF-A0A076N7X1-F1
#
_cell.length_a   1.000
_cell.length_b   1.000
_cell.length_c   1.000
_cell.angle_alpha   90.00
_cell.angle_beta   90.00
_cell.angle_gamma   90.00
#
_symmetry.space_group_name_H-M   'P 1'
#
loop_
_entity.id
_entity.type
_entity.pdbx_description
1 polymer ?
#
loop_
_entity_poly.entity_id
_entity_poly.type
_entity_poly.pdbx_seq_one_letter_code
_entity_poly.pdbx_strand_id
1 'polypeptide(L)'
;MLVVTSARQRELRAWAARRILELTVPDARLTTGAQALLAELDAGRRWVWHAQGQLAIAAVVVLGLVAVVLGGLAGVVAVVVAGAVLSSVLLSLLVLRFRRERWRVEAERLAPVIWRSGI
;
A
#
# COMPACT_ATOMS: atom_id res chain seq x y z
N MET A 1 19.40 -1.34 0.58
CA MET A 1 17.97 -1.29 0.96
C MET A 1 17.86 -1.44 2.46
N LEU A 2 17.29 -0.44 3.13
CA LEU A 2 17.15 -0.43 4.59
C LEU A 2 15.97 -1.31 5.01
N VAL A 3 16.24 -2.35 5.80
CA VAL A 3 15.20 -3.23 6.34
C VAL A 3 14.47 -2.52 7.47
N VAL A 4 13.21 -2.14 7.23
CA VAL A 4 12.33 -1.51 8.21
C VAL A 4 11.29 -2.54 8.62
N THR A 5 11.40 -3.06 9.84
CA THR A 5 10.56 -4.19 10.31
C THR A 5 9.31 -3.72 11.05
N SER A 6 9.25 -2.45 11.47
CA SER A 6 8.11 -1.87 12.16
C SER A 6 7.88 -0.40 11.82
N ALA A 7 6.62 0.05 11.90
CA ALA A 7 6.24 1.45 11.72
C ALA A 7 6.97 2.36 12.71
N ARG A 8 7.11 1.91 13.97
CA ARG A 8 7.78 2.66 15.03
C ARG A 8 9.27 2.86 14.76
N GLN A 9 9.99 1.85 14.26
CA GLN A 9 11.38 2.01 13.83
C GLN A 9 11.52 3.00 12.67
N ARG A 10 10.51 3.04 11.77
CA ARG A 10 10.49 3.97 10.65
C ARG A 10 10.35 5.41 11.12
N GLU A 11 9.38 5.67 12.00
CA GLU A 11 9.14 6.99 12.58
C GLU A 11 10.35 7.49 13.35
N LEU A 12 10.97 6.61 14.16
CA LEU A 12 12.16 6.95 14.95
C LEU A 12 13.34 7.34 14.04
N ARG A 13 13.57 6.58 12.95
CA ARG A 13 14.63 6.90 11.97
C ARG A 13 14.32 8.18 11.20
N ALA A 14 13.07 8.41 10.80
CA ALA A 14 12.66 9.65 10.15
C ALA A 14 12.80 10.86 11.08
N TRP A 15 12.49 10.70 12.36
CA TRP A 15 12.68 11.72 13.39
C TRP A 15 14.16 12.03 13.58
N ALA A 16 15.01 11.01 13.75
CA ALA A 16 16.45 11.19 13.93
C ALA A 16 17.10 11.86 12.71
N ALA A 17 16.72 11.46 11.49
CA ALA A 17 17.23 12.08 10.26
C ALA A 17 16.87 13.56 10.15
N ARG A 18 15.63 13.93 10.48
CA ARG A 18 15.20 15.34 10.54
C ARG A 18 15.95 16.10 11.61
N ARG A 19 16.14 15.51 12.78
CA ARG A 19 16.87 16.14 13.87
C ARG A 19 18.34 16.42 13.52
N ILE A 20 18.99 15.50 12.79
CA ILE A 20 20.35 15.70 12.27
C ILE A 20 20.42 16.90 11.30
N LEU A 21 19.42 17.05 10.44
CA LEU A 21 19.35 18.18 9.50
C LEU A 21 19.07 19.51 10.21
N GLU A 22 18.21 19.51 11.24
CA GLU A 22 17.93 20.70 12.05
C GLU A 22 19.17 21.18 12.84
N LEU A 23 19.98 20.25 13.32
CA LEU A 23 21.19 20.55 14.10
C LEU A 23 22.31 21.19 13.27
N THR A 24 22.17 21.25 11.94
CA THR A 24 23.13 21.90 11.02
C THR A 24 24.58 21.52 11.34
N VAL A 25 24.81 20.21 11.57
CA VAL A 25 26.14 19.70 11.88
C VAL A 25 27.06 19.99 10.68
N PRO A 26 28.25 20.58 10.89
CA PRO A 26 29.19 20.93 9.81
C PRO A 26 29.91 19.69 9.27
N ASP A 27 29.15 18.67 8.92
CA ASP A 27 29.61 17.46 8.25
C ASP A 27 28.70 17.22 7.03
N ALA A 28 29.25 17.47 5.85
CA ALA A 28 28.57 17.31 4.57
C ALA A 28 28.18 15.85 4.29
N ARG A 29 28.91 14.86 4.82
CA ARG A 29 28.55 13.45 4.66
C ARG A 29 27.34 13.10 5.53
N LEU A 30 27.29 13.66 6.73
CA LEU A 30 26.19 13.43 7.67
C LEU A 30 24.87 13.99 7.14
N THR A 31 24.90 15.21 6.59
CA THR A 31 23.72 15.86 5.99
C THR A 31 23.26 15.14 4.72
N THR A 32 24.20 14.76 3.83
CA THR A 32 23.89 13.98 2.63
C THR A 32 23.29 12.61 2.99
N GLY A 33 23.83 11.93 4.01
CA GLY A 33 23.32 10.66 4.50
C GLY A 33 21.91 10.76 5.09
N ALA A 34 21.64 11.82 5.87
CA ALA A 34 20.30 12.07 6.43
C ALA A 34 19.26 12.39 5.34
N GLN A 35 19.64 13.14 4.30
CA GLN A 35 18.79 13.39 3.14
C GLN A 35 18.51 12.11 2.33
N ALA A 36 19.54 11.30 2.07
CA ALA A 36 19.38 10.02 1.37
C ALA A 36 18.46 9.07 2.16
N LEU A 37 18.58 9.04 3.49
CA LEU A 37 17.72 8.24 4.36
C LEU A 37 16.25 8.69 4.28
N LEU A 38 15.98 10.00 4.30
CA LEU A 38 14.63 10.53 4.13
C LEU A 38 14.06 10.24 2.73
N ALA A 39 14.89 10.35 1.69
CA ALA A 39 14.49 10.01 0.33
C ALA A 39 14.16 8.51 0.17
N GLU A 40 14.92 7.60 0.80
CA GLU A 40 14.59 6.17 0.84
C GLU A 40 13.29 5.90 1.61
N LEU A 41 13.08 6.59 2.75
CA LEU A 41 11.86 6.49 3.51
C LEU A 41 10.65 7.00 2.70
N ASP A 42 10.80 8.04 1.90
CA ASP A 42 9.74 8.57 1.03
C ASP A 42 9.50 7.69 -0.19
N ALA A 43 10.56 7.17 -0.78
CA ALA A 43 10.48 6.18 -1.85
C ALA A 43 9.68 4.95 -1.41
N GLY A 44 9.81 4.53 -0.14
CA GLY A 44 9.03 3.44 0.46
C GLY A 44 7.64 3.84 0.96
N ARG A 45 7.22 5.10 0.84
CA ARG A 45 5.81 5.55 0.96
C ARG A 45 5.04 5.41 -0.36
N ARG A 46 5.73 5.06 -1.45
CA ARG A 46 5.08 4.77 -2.74
C ARG A 46 4.25 3.50 -2.63
N TRP A 47 2.95 3.66 -2.82
CA TRP A 47 1.94 2.61 -2.81
C TRP A 47 2.28 1.57 -3.87
N VAL A 48 2.28 0.29 -3.51
CA VAL A 48 2.45 -0.80 -4.48
C VAL A 48 1.28 -1.74 -4.39
N TRP A 49 0.76 -2.09 -5.56
CA TRP A 49 -0.30 -3.05 -5.72
C TRP A 49 0.17 -4.42 -5.22
N HIS A 50 -0.51 -4.95 -4.21
CA HIS A 50 -0.26 -6.32 -3.77
C HIS A 50 -0.81 -7.28 -4.85
N ALA A 51 0.04 -8.16 -5.39
CA ALA A 51 -0.31 -9.06 -6.50
C ALA A 51 -1.57 -9.92 -6.23
N GLN A 52 -1.86 -10.22 -4.96
CA GLN A 52 -3.06 -10.95 -4.54
C GLN A 52 -4.39 -10.20 -4.78
N GLY A 53 -4.36 -8.88 -5.02
CA GLY A 53 -5.56 -8.09 -5.30
C GLY A 53 -6.08 -8.21 -6.73
N GLN A 54 -5.25 -8.67 -7.68
CA GLN A 54 -5.62 -8.69 -9.11
C GLN A 54 -6.80 -9.62 -9.40
N LEU A 55 -6.80 -10.83 -8.82
CA LEU A 55 -7.88 -11.80 -8.98
C LEU A 55 -9.19 -11.29 -8.36
N ALA A 56 -9.10 -10.62 -7.20
CA ALA A 56 -10.27 -10.07 -6.54
C ALA A 56 -10.88 -8.91 -7.36
N ILE A 57 -10.05 -8.02 -7.92
CA ILE A 57 -10.51 -6.94 -8.80
C ILE A 57 -11.19 -7.53 -10.05
N ALA A 58 -10.56 -8.51 -10.70
CA ALA A 58 -11.13 -9.18 -11.87
C ALA A 58 -12.48 -9.84 -11.58
N ALA A 59 -12.60 -10.56 -10.44
CA ALA A 59 -13.84 -11.20 -10.04
C ALA A 59 -14.98 -10.18 -9.83
N VAL A 60 -14.70 -9.05 -9.16
CA VAL A 60 -15.69 -7.99 -8.94
C VAL A 60 -16.16 -7.36 -10.25
N VAL A 61 -15.24 -7.13 -11.20
CA VAL A 61 -15.59 -6.60 -12.52
C VAL A 61 -16.48 -7.57 -13.30
N VAL A 62 -16.12 -8.86 -13.33
CA VAL A 62 -16.91 -9.89 -14.01
C VAL A 62 -18.29 -10.02 -13.39
N LEU A 63 -18.39 -10.06 -12.06
CA LEU A 63 -19.68 -10.16 -11.36
C LEU A 63 -20.58 -8.95 -11.68
N GLY A 64 -20.00 -7.75 -11.72
CA GLY A 64 -20.72 -6.53 -12.09
C GLY A 64 -21.25 -6.55 -13.52
N LEU A 65 -20.42 -6.97 -14.47
CA LEU A 65 -20.83 -7.12 -15.86
C LEU A 65 -21.98 -8.13 -16.00
N VAL A 66 -21.89 -9.29 -15.35
CA VAL A 66 -22.94 -10.31 -15.37
C VAL A 66 -24.25 -9.76 -14.81
N ALA A 67 -24.21 -9.04 -13.68
CA ALA A 67 -25.41 -8.45 -13.08
C ALA A 67 -26.05 -7.39 -13.99
N VAL A 68 -25.26 -6.55 -14.65
CA VAL A 68 -25.75 -5.53 -15.59
C VAL A 68 -26.38 -6.17 -16.83
N VAL A 69 -25.75 -7.20 -17.41
CA VAL A 69 -26.28 -7.90 -18.59
C VAL A 69 -27.60 -8.59 -18.27
N LEU A 70 -27.68 -9.30 -17.13
CA LEU A 70 -28.91 -9.96 -16.69
C LEU A 70 -30.02 -8.96 -16.36
N GLY A 71 -29.69 -7.85 -15.69
CA GLY A 71 -30.64 -6.78 -15.40
C GLY A 71 -31.17 -6.10 -16.66
N GLY A 72 -30.31 -5.88 -17.65
CA GLY A 72 -30.68 -5.32 -18.96
C GLY A 72 -31.60 -6.26 -19.75
N LEU A 73 -31.27 -7.55 -19.80
CA LEU A 73 -32.11 -8.57 -20.45
C LEU A 73 -33.49 -8.71 -19.79
N ALA A 74 -33.57 -8.53 -18.48
CA ALA A 74 -34.83 -8.56 -17.73
C ALA A 74 -35.67 -7.28 -17.89
N GLY A 75 -35.13 -6.22 -18.51
CA GLY A 75 -35.79 -4.92 -18.65
C GLY A 75 -35.95 -4.16 -17.32
N VAL A 76 -35.26 -4.59 -16.26
CA VAL A 76 -35.39 -4.01 -14.92
C VAL A 76 -34.29 -2.97 -14.71
N VAL A 77 -34.58 -1.72 -15.05
CA VAL A 77 -33.65 -0.58 -14.94
C VAL A 77 -33.07 -0.46 -13.51
N ALA A 78 -33.88 -0.75 -12.49
CA ALA A 78 -33.43 -0.73 -11.09
C ALA A 78 -32.28 -1.72 -10.81
N VAL A 79 -32.29 -2.90 -11.43
CA VAL A 79 -31.24 -3.91 -11.28
C VAL A 79 -29.95 -3.45 -11.96
N VAL A 80 -30.06 -2.80 -13.12
CA VAL A 80 -28.90 -2.25 -13.84
C VAL A 80 -28.22 -1.16 -13.01
N VAL A 81 -29.00 -0.21 -12.49
CA VAL A 81 -28.47 0.88 -11.66
C VAL A 81 -27.87 0.34 -10.36
N ALA A 82 -28.57 -0.56 -9.67
CA ALA A 82 -28.08 -1.19 -8.45
C ALA A 82 -26.77 -1.94 -8.70
N GLY A 83 -26.69 -2.74 -9.78
CA GLY A 83 -25.49 -3.48 -10.16
C GLY A 83 -24.30 -2.55 -10.45
N ALA A 84 -24.50 -1.51 -11.25
CA ALA A 84 -23.45 -0.55 -11.58
C ALA A 84 -22.91 0.18 -10.33
N VAL A 85 -23.81 0.64 -9.45
CA VAL A 85 -23.44 1.33 -8.21
C VAL A 85 -22.72 0.36 -7.26
N LEU A 86 -23.26 -0.85 -7.05
CA LEU A 86 -22.63 -1.84 -6.17
C LEU A 86 -21.23 -2.19 -6.66
N SER A 87 -21.06 -2.47 -7.95
CA SER A 87 -19.76 -2.82 -8.52
C SER A 87 -18.76 -1.68 -8.41
N SER A 88 -19.19 -0.44 -8.64
CA SER A 88 -18.31 0.74 -8.49
C SER A 88 -17.84 0.95 -7.04
N VAL A 89 -18.77 0.82 -6.07
CA VAL A 89 -18.43 0.90 -4.64
C VAL A 89 -17.51 -0.24 -4.24
N LEU A 90 -17.80 -1.48 -4.67
CA LEU A 90 -17.02 -2.65 -4.33
C LEU A 90 -15.61 -2.56 -4.92
N LEU A 91 -15.48 -2.08 -6.16
CA LEU A 91 -14.18 -1.82 -6.79
C LEU A 91 -13.40 -0.73 -6.03
N SER A 92 -14.07 0.35 -5.64
CA SER A 92 -13.47 1.44 -4.87
C SER A 92 -12.96 0.94 -3.51
N LEU A 93 -13.78 0.16 -2.80
CA LEU A 93 -13.38 -0.48 -1.55
C LEU A 93 -12.21 -1.44 -1.75
N LEU A 94 -12.22 -2.25 -2.82
CA LEU A 94 -11.14 -3.16 -3.14
C LEU A 94 -9.83 -2.40 -3.42
N VAL A 95 -9.89 -1.35 -4.24
CA VAL A 95 -8.74 -0.50 -4.56
C VAL A 95 -8.16 0.12 -3.29
N LEU A 96 -9.01 0.65 -2.40
CA LEU A 96 -8.57 1.20 -1.11
C LEU A 96 -8.04 0.13 -0.15
N ARG A 97 -8.66 -1.05 -0.11
CA ARG A 97 -8.28 -2.19 0.73
C ARG A 97 -6.94 -2.80 0.33
N PHE A 98 -6.70 -2.93 -0.98
CA PHE A 98 -5.46 -3.47 -1.55
C PHE A 98 -4.35 -2.44 -1.71
N ARG A 99 -4.65 -1.15 -1.47
CA ARG A 99 -3.66 -0.10 -1.27
C ARG A 99 -2.95 -0.33 0.07
N ARG A 100 -1.97 -1.25 0.08
CA ARG A 100 -1.01 -1.40 1.18
C ARG A 100 0.30 -0.72 0.82
N GLU A 101 0.85 0.02 1.78
CA GLU A 101 2.15 0.67 1.61
C GLU A 101 3.25 -0.41 1.53
N ARG A 102 4.20 -0.26 0.60
CA ARG A 102 5.26 -1.25 0.30
C ARG A 102 5.96 -1.83 1.53
N TRP A 103 6.24 -0.98 2.52
CA TRP A 103 6.96 -1.38 3.72
C TRP A 103 6.21 -2.43 4.54
N ARG A 104 4.88 -2.44 4.51
CA ARG A 104 4.07 -3.42 5.26
C ARG A 104 4.15 -4.80 4.62
N VAL A 105 4.22 -4.84 3.29
CA VAL A 105 4.37 -6.09 2.51
C VAL A 105 5.79 -6.65 2.68
N GLU A 106 6.81 -5.80 2.66
CA GLU A 106 8.20 -6.20 2.90
C GLU A 106 8.39 -6.70 4.34
N ALA A 107 7.80 -6.02 5.33
CA ALA A 107 7.86 -6.43 6.73
C ALA A 107 7.13 -7.76 6.99
N GLU A 108 5.96 -7.98 6.39
CA GLU A 108 5.24 -9.27 6.48
C GLU A 108 6.01 -10.42 5.79
N ARG A 109 6.73 -10.16 4.70
CA ARG A 109 7.61 -11.15 4.05
C ARG A 109 8.85 -11.48 4.87
N LEU A 110 9.41 -10.50 5.57
CA LEU A 110 10.63 -10.67 6.37
C LEU A 110 10.34 -11.14 7.80
N ALA A 111 9.11 -10.97 8.29
CA ALA A 111 8.67 -11.45 9.61
C ALA A 111 9.03 -12.93 9.91
N PRO A 112 8.79 -13.91 9.00
CA PRO A 112 9.17 -15.30 9.26
C PRO A 112 10.69 -15.54 9.28
N VAL A 113 11.49 -14.68 8.64
CA VAL A 113 12.96 -14.80 8.59
C VAL A 113 13.60 -14.24 9.86
N ILE A 114 13.07 -13.13 10.38
CA ILE A 114 13.60 -12.47 11.59
C ILE A 114 13.27 -13.26 12.86
N TRP A 115 12.16 -14.01 12.87
CA TRP A 115 11.77 -14.83 14.03
C TRP A 115 12.68 -16.05 14.24
N ARG A 116 13.41 -16.51 13.21
CA ARG A 116 14.35 -17.63 13.31
C ARG A 116 15.75 -17.25 13.79
N SER A 117 16.05 -15.96 13.91
CA SER A 117 17.30 -15.45 14.51
C SER A 117 17.16 -15.12 15.99
N GLY A 118 16.26 -15.80 16.70
CA GLY A 118 16.29 -15.91 18.16
C GLY A 118 16.95 -17.22 18.55
N ILE A 119 18.27 -17.17 18.71
CA ILE A 119 18.98 -18.00 19.68
C ILE A 119 18.81 -17.31 21.03
#